data_AF-A0A929HT82-F1
#
_entry.id   AF-A0A929HT82-F1
#
_cell.length_a   1.000
_cell.length_b   1.000
_cell.length_c   1.000
_cell.angle_alpha   90.00
_cell.angle_beta   90.00
_cell.angle_gamma   90.00
#
_symmetry.space_group_name_H-M   'P 1'
#
loop_
_entity.id
_entity.type
_entity.pdbx_description
1 polymer ?
#
loop_
_entity_poly.entity_id
_entity_poly.type
_entity_poly.pdbx_seq_one_letter_code
_entity_poly.pdbx_strand_id
1 'polypeptide(L)'
;MSERIGFYICHCGINIAYRVRVQEVAEYVATLPNVVISRDYLFMCADPGQELIENDIRDYNLTRVVVSSCSPRMHEKTFRAACQRAGLNPYRAFHMVNVREHVSWVTEDEDEATKKAKSLIGAGILRVAHQYGLTPATFPVCTNTLVVGGGIAGMQASLDIAKAGFKAYLVERQPTVGGHMLQYDKTFPTLDCSACIGTPKMVSVGQEPNIELLSYSEVEDVSGFVGNFKVKVRRKSRYVEDNCTGCGDCEKVCPVDYPNEWDVGTKMRKAIYRPFAQAVPITYCIEPKYDRGPCVQTCPAGTNVQGYVALIKSGKYQEAVKLIMEKLPLPGTLGRVCPAPCEETCRRAEVDSAVAIRDLKRFAADQVDLSKLPLPEIEDLEEKVAVIGSGPAGLTVAYYLRLQGYQVTIFEALPVLGGMLRV
;
A
#
# COMPACT_ATOMS: atom_id res chain seq x y z
N MET A 1 -3.97 -55.27 -9.27
CA MET A 1 -3.25 -55.78 -8.08
C MET A 1 -3.94 -55.21 -6.86
N SER A 2 -4.15 -56.01 -5.81
CA SER A 2 -4.64 -55.50 -4.53
C SER A 2 -3.61 -54.52 -3.96
N GLU A 3 -4.08 -53.43 -3.37
CA GLU A 3 -3.20 -52.46 -2.72
C GLU A 3 -2.61 -53.07 -1.43
N ARG A 4 -1.39 -52.69 -1.08
CA ARG A 4 -0.65 -53.16 0.09
C ARG A 4 -0.27 -51.96 0.95
N ILE A 5 -0.95 -51.78 2.06
CA ILE A 5 -0.87 -50.59 2.91
C ILE A 5 0.04 -50.88 4.10
N GLY A 6 1.06 -50.04 4.31
CA GLY A 6 1.79 -49.97 5.58
C GLY A 6 1.25 -48.83 6.44
N PHE A 7 0.90 -49.13 7.67
CA PHE A 7 0.42 -48.15 8.64
C PHE A 7 1.43 -47.92 9.75
N TYR A 8 1.59 -46.65 10.12
CA TYR A 8 2.50 -46.24 11.19
C TYR A 8 1.85 -45.20 12.09
N ILE A 9 1.81 -45.42 13.40
CA ILE A 9 1.36 -44.43 14.38
C ILE A 9 2.51 -43.92 15.24
N CYS A 10 2.62 -42.59 15.35
CA CYS A 10 3.66 -41.93 16.13
C CYS A 10 3.20 -41.72 17.57
N HIS A 11 4.09 -41.92 18.53
CA HIS A 11 3.84 -41.52 19.93
C HIS A 11 4.10 -40.03 20.15
N CYS A 12 5.02 -39.46 19.37
CA CYS A 12 5.51 -38.09 19.48
C CYS A 12 5.99 -37.77 20.91
N GLY A 13 6.77 -38.70 21.47
CA GLY A 13 7.08 -38.73 22.90
C GLY A 13 5.79 -38.99 23.69
N ILE A 14 5.36 -38.02 24.48
CA ILE A 14 4.07 -38.07 25.19
C ILE A 14 2.94 -37.33 24.46
N ASN A 15 3.23 -36.58 23.40
CA ASN A 15 2.23 -35.67 22.82
C ASN A 15 1.02 -36.39 22.23
N ILE A 16 1.19 -37.61 21.71
CA ILE A 16 0.09 -38.45 21.21
C ILE A 16 -0.19 -39.57 22.20
N ALA A 17 0.85 -40.28 22.64
CA ALA A 17 0.72 -41.44 23.51
C ALA A 17 0.12 -41.14 24.90
N TYR A 18 0.13 -39.89 25.36
CA TYR A 18 -0.50 -39.50 26.63
C TYR A 18 -2.03 -39.58 26.62
N ARG A 19 -2.68 -39.38 25.46
CA ARG A 19 -4.16 -39.39 25.33
C ARG A 19 -4.67 -40.44 24.37
N VAL A 20 -3.83 -40.96 23.48
CA VAL A 20 -4.22 -41.96 22.49
C VAL A 20 -3.44 -43.24 22.79
N ARG A 21 -4.14 -44.35 22.99
CA ARG A 21 -3.52 -45.67 23.16
C ARG A 21 -3.00 -46.19 21.83
N VAL A 22 -1.81 -45.72 21.46
CA VAL A 22 -1.19 -45.94 20.15
C VAL A 22 -1.02 -47.43 19.79
N GLN A 23 -0.71 -48.30 20.76
CA GLN A 23 -0.62 -49.74 20.54
C GLN A 23 -1.99 -50.35 20.18
N GLU A 24 -3.04 -50.02 20.96
CA GLU A 24 -4.41 -50.46 20.68
C GLU A 24 -4.91 -49.97 19.31
N VAL A 25 -4.47 -48.77 18.89
CA VAL A 25 -4.76 -48.24 17.56
C VAL A 25 -4.01 -49.03 16.47
N ALA A 26 -2.72 -49.33 16.66
CA ALA A 26 -1.95 -50.12 15.70
C ALA A 26 -2.54 -51.54 15.52
N GLU A 27 -2.91 -52.20 16.61
CA GLU A 27 -3.58 -53.51 16.58
C GLU A 27 -4.92 -53.46 15.85
N TYR A 28 -5.75 -52.46 16.14
CA TYR A 28 -7.01 -52.25 15.43
C TYR A 28 -6.80 -52.07 13.92
N VAL A 29 -5.85 -51.22 13.52
CA VAL A 29 -5.59 -50.92 12.10
C VAL A 29 -5.05 -52.14 11.35
N ALA A 30 -4.31 -53.03 12.03
CA ALA A 30 -3.85 -54.29 11.43
C ALA A 30 -5.01 -55.20 10.96
N THR A 31 -6.22 -55.03 11.51
CA THR A 31 -7.42 -55.78 11.10
C THR A 31 -8.13 -55.20 9.87
N LEU A 32 -7.74 -54.01 9.42
CA LEU A 32 -8.39 -53.32 8.30
C LEU A 32 -7.95 -53.89 6.95
N PRO A 33 -8.82 -53.82 5.91
CA PRO A 33 -8.52 -54.39 4.60
C PRO A 33 -7.28 -53.75 3.98
N ASN A 34 -6.50 -54.57 3.27
CA ASN A 34 -5.27 -54.19 2.56
C ASN A 34 -4.10 -53.72 3.45
N VAL A 35 -4.25 -53.69 4.78
CA VAL A 35 -3.14 -53.41 5.70
C VAL A 35 -2.27 -54.65 5.84
N VAL A 36 -1.01 -54.53 5.42
CA VAL A 36 -0.03 -55.63 5.45
C VAL A 36 0.87 -55.55 6.67
N ILE A 37 1.18 -54.32 7.10
CA ILE A 37 2.02 -54.04 8.26
C ILE A 37 1.44 -52.84 9.00
N SER A 38 1.45 -52.92 10.33
CA SER A 38 0.97 -51.88 11.25
C SER A 38 1.97 -51.77 12.40
N ARG A 39 2.54 -50.58 12.62
CA ARG A 39 3.55 -50.36 13.66
C ARG A 39 3.28 -49.07 14.43
N ASP A 40 3.69 -49.06 15.68
CA ASP A 40 3.85 -47.83 16.46
C ASP A 40 5.34 -47.54 16.71
N TYR A 41 5.72 -46.26 16.73
CA TYR A 41 7.09 -45.85 17.01
C TYR A 41 7.14 -44.48 17.70
N LEU A 42 8.20 -44.25 18.49
CA LEU A 42 8.31 -43.03 19.30
C LEU A 42 8.27 -41.75 18.47
N PHE A 43 9.11 -41.68 17.43
CA PHE A 43 9.26 -40.50 16.57
C PHE A 43 9.34 -40.90 15.10
N MET A 44 8.18 -41.04 14.46
CA MET A 44 8.12 -41.43 13.04
C MET A 44 8.86 -40.45 12.10
N CYS A 45 8.94 -39.16 12.45
CA CYS A 45 9.63 -38.15 11.62
C CYS A 45 11.16 -38.14 11.77
N ALA A 46 11.70 -38.78 12.81
CA ALA A 46 13.15 -38.92 12.97
C ALA A 46 13.71 -39.89 11.92
N ASP A 47 15.02 -39.84 11.68
CA ASP A 47 15.68 -40.68 10.67
C ASP A 47 15.36 -42.18 10.84
N PRO A 48 15.40 -42.78 12.05
CA PRO A 48 15.04 -44.18 12.24
C PRO A 48 13.58 -44.49 11.88
N GLY A 49 12.67 -43.54 12.12
CA GLY A 49 11.25 -43.69 11.78
C GLY A 49 10.99 -43.59 10.27
N GLN A 50 11.77 -42.76 9.56
CA GLN A 50 11.71 -42.70 8.10
C GLN A 50 12.33 -43.94 7.46
N GLU A 51 13.49 -44.39 7.95
CA GLU A 51 14.15 -45.64 7.50
C GLU A 51 13.26 -46.86 7.71
N LEU A 52 12.53 -46.92 8.83
CA LEU A 52 11.53 -47.96 9.09
C LEU A 52 10.50 -48.04 7.95
N ILE A 53 9.94 -46.90 7.55
CA ILE A 53 8.98 -46.84 6.45
C ILE A 53 9.64 -47.30 5.14
N GLU A 54 10.85 -46.81 4.85
CA GLU A 54 11.56 -47.13 3.62
C GLU A 54 11.89 -48.63 3.50
N ASN A 55 12.33 -49.25 4.59
CA ASN A 55 12.64 -50.67 4.64
C ASN A 55 11.37 -51.51 4.50
N ASP A 56 10.32 -51.20 5.26
CA ASP A 56 9.05 -51.91 5.17
C ASP A 56 8.42 -51.79 3.77
N ILE A 57 8.59 -50.65 3.06
CA ILE A 57 8.16 -50.51 1.66
C ILE A 57 8.81 -51.57 0.78
N ARG A 58 10.13 -51.78 0.92
CA ARG A 58 10.89 -52.74 0.13
C ARG A 58 10.59 -54.18 0.55
N ASP A 59 10.62 -54.45 1.84
CA ASP A 59 10.50 -55.80 2.41
C ASP A 59 9.10 -56.39 2.21
N TYR A 60 8.06 -55.58 2.40
CA TYR A 60 6.66 -56.01 2.28
C TYR A 60 6.03 -55.67 0.94
N ASN A 61 6.79 -55.11 0.00
CA ASN A 61 6.32 -54.63 -1.31
C ASN A 61 5.08 -53.72 -1.15
N LEU A 62 5.17 -52.72 -0.27
CA LEU A 62 4.05 -51.82 0.00
C LEU A 62 3.77 -50.94 -1.22
N THR A 63 2.49 -50.73 -1.50
CA THR A 63 2.05 -49.82 -2.56
C THR A 63 1.47 -48.52 -2.00
N ARG A 64 1.13 -48.50 -0.70
CA ARG A 64 0.57 -47.37 0.04
C ARG A 64 1.16 -47.31 1.46
N VAL A 65 1.20 -46.10 2.02
CA VAL A 65 1.70 -45.77 3.35
C VAL A 65 0.73 -44.79 4.00
N VAL A 66 0.32 -45.09 5.23
CA VAL A 66 -0.46 -44.18 6.07
C VAL A 66 0.30 -43.91 7.35
N VAL A 67 0.59 -42.63 7.61
CA VAL A 67 1.21 -42.21 8.87
C VAL A 67 0.22 -41.42 9.69
N SER A 68 -0.06 -41.91 10.90
CA SER A 68 -0.87 -41.24 11.90
C SER A 68 0.02 -40.51 12.90
N SER A 69 0.08 -39.18 12.81
CA SER A 69 0.93 -38.38 13.70
C SER A 69 0.42 -36.94 13.83
N CYS A 70 1.23 -35.96 13.46
CA CYS A 70 0.94 -34.53 13.52
C CYS A 70 0.22 -34.02 12.25
N SER A 71 0.09 -32.70 12.14
CA SER A 71 -0.53 -32.07 10.99
C SER A 71 0.23 -32.32 9.67
N PRO A 72 -0.48 -32.59 8.56
CA PRO A 72 0.13 -32.64 7.23
C PRO A 72 0.79 -31.31 6.84
N ARG A 73 0.34 -30.19 7.41
CA ARG A 73 1.00 -28.88 7.18
C ARG A 73 2.44 -28.84 7.69
N MET A 74 2.82 -29.75 8.59
CA MET A 74 4.15 -29.84 9.17
C MET A 74 5.01 -30.90 8.47
N HIS A 75 4.60 -32.17 8.48
CA HIS A 75 5.47 -33.29 8.07
C HIS A 75 4.99 -34.07 6.84
N GLU A 76 3.96 -33.62 6.11
CA GLU A 76 3.54 -34.31 4.88
C GLU A 76 4.68 -34.37 3.86
N LYS A 77 5.43 -33.28 3.67
CA LYS A 77 6.58 -33.25 2.77
C LYS A 77 7.67 -34.23 3.19
N THR A 78 7.91 -34.37 4.49
CA THR A 78 8.91 -35.29 5.06
C THR A 78 8.58 -36.74 4.72
N PHE A 79 7.36 -37.18 4.99
CA PHE A 79 6.96 -38.57 4.73
C PHE A 79 6.74 -38.87 3.24
N ARG A 80 6.29 -37.88 2.46
CA ARG A 80 6.29 -37.98 0.99
C ARG A 80 7.70 -38.20 0.46
N ALA A 81 8.69 -37.47 0.97
CA ALA A 81 10.09 -37.65 0.59
C ALA A 81 10.60 -39.05 0.96
N ALA A 82 10.26 -39.57 2.15
CA ALA A 82 10.61 -40.95 2.55
C ALA A 82 10.01 -41.99 1.60
N CYS A 83 8.71 -41.89 1.28
CA CYS A 83 8.07 -42.78 0.31
C CYS A 83 8.73 -42.69 -1.08
N GLN A 84 9.12 -41.47 -1.50
CA GLN A 84 9.80 -41.24 -2.77
C GLN A 84 11.20 -41.85 -2.81
N ARG A 85 11.99 -41.76 -1.73
CA ARG A 85 13.31 -42.41 -1.60
C ARG A 85 13.21 -43.93 -1.67
N ALA A 86 12.10 -44.50 -1.22
CA ALA A 86 11.80 -45.92 -1.37
C ALA A 86 11.19 -46.31 -2.73
N GLY A 87 11.08 -45.37 -3.68
CA GLY A 87 10.63 -45.63 -5.05
C GLY A 87 9.11 -45.54 -5.27
N LEU A 88 8.34 -45.11 -4.26
CA LEU A 88 6.89 -44.92 -4.41
C LEU A 88 6.55 -43.50 -4.89
N ASN A 89 5.46 -43.38 -5.67
CA ASN A 89 4.93 -42.07 -6.04
C ASN A 89 4.38 -41.36 -4.78
N PRO A 90 4.90 -40.18 -4.37
CA PRO A 90 4.57 -39.56 -3.09
C PRO A 90 3.12 -39.10 -2.97
N TYR A 91 2.41 -38.89 -4.07
CA TYR A 91 1.03 -38.42 -4.06
C TYR A 91 0.00 -39.54 -4.10
N ARG A 92 0.34 -40.64 -4.78
CA ARG A 92 -0.46 -41.86 -4.81
C ARG A 92 -0.27 -42.70 -3.55
N ALA A 93 0.97 -42.79 -3.09
CA ALA A 93 1.33 -43.78 -2.09
C ALA A 93 1.06 -43.30 -0.67
N PHE A 94 1.06 -41.99 -0.40
CA PHE A 94 1.10 -41.48 0.95
C PHE A 94 -0.19 -40.79 1.39
N HIS A 95 -0.66 -41.14 2.59
CA HIS A 95 -1.68 -40.36 3.29
C HIS A 95 -1.29 -40.12 4.74
N MET A 96 -1.61 -38.94 5.26
CA MET A 96 -1.32 -38.56 6.64
C MET A 96 -2.62 -38.33 7.40
N VAL A 97 -2.69 -38.89 8.61
CA VAL A 97 -3.82 -38.71 9.52
C VAL A 97 -3.32 -37.92 10.73
N ASN A 98 -3.97 -36.78 11.00
CA ASN A 98 -3.62 -35.96 12.15
C ASN A 98 -4.33 -36.47 13.41
N VAL A 99 -3.56 -37.04 14.33
CA VAL A 99 -4.03 -37.48 15.65
C VAL A 99 -3.37 -36.72 16.80
N ARG A 100 -2.54 -35.71 16.50
CA ARG A 100 -1.95 -34.83 17.50
C ARG A 100 -2.80 -33.58 17.72
N GLU A 101 -2.73 -32.62 16.79
CA GLU A 101 -3.45 -31.35 16.92
C GLU A 101 -4.98 -31.53 16.88
N HIS A 102 -5.47 -32.56 16.18
CA HIS A 102 -6.92 -32.79 16.01
C HIS A 102 -7.51 -33.79 17.01
N VAL A 103 -6.68 -34.50 17.78
CA VAL A 103 -7.13 -35.52 18.73
C VAL A 103 -6.42 -35.37 20.06
N SER A 104 -5.17 -35.83 20.20
CA SER A 104 -4.52 -35.94 21.51
C SER A 104 -4.38 -34.62 22.27
N TRP A 105 -4.18 -33.49 21.58
CA TRP A 105 -4.06 -32.18 22.24
C TRP A 105 -5.38 -31.54 22.63
N VAL A 106 -6.50 -31.98 22.05
CA VAL A 106 -7.80 -31.29 22.17
C VAL A 106 -8.91 -32.18 22.71
N THR A 107 -8.60 -33.45 23.01
CA THR A 107 -9.55 -34.41 23.59
C THR A 107 -8.98 -34.88 24.91
N GLU A 108 -9.66 -34.50 26.00
CA GLU A 108 -9.21 -34.78 27.36
C GLU A 108 -9.38 -36.25 27.73
N ASP A 109 -10.52 -36.84 27.38
CA ASP A 109 -10.82 -38.23 27.68
C ASP A 109 -10.05 -39.18 26.75
N GLU A 110 -9.39 -40.17 27.34
CA GLU A 110 -8.48 -41.09 26.64
C GLU A 110 -9.24 -42.10 25.75
N ASP A 111 -10.43 -42.54 26.20
CA ASP A 111 -11.26 -43.47 25.45
C ASP A 111 -11.85 -42.80 24.21
N GLU A 112 -12.39 -41.59 24.37
CA GLU A 112 -12.89 -40.79 23.26
C GLU A 112 -11.77 -40.36 22.30
N ALA A 113 -10.58 -39.99 22.81
CA ALA A 113 -9.42 -39.69 21.98
C ALA A 113 -8.98 -40.91 21.15
N THR A 114 -8.89 -42.09 21.78
CA THR A 114 -8.51 -43.34 21.10
C THR A 114 -9.54 -43.75 20.06
N LYS A 115 -10.83 -43.68 20.39
CA LYS A 115 -11.95 -43.96 19.47
C LYS A 115 -11.96 -43.00 18.28
N LYS A 116 -11.75 -41.71 18.53
CA LYS A 116 -11.65 -40.68 17.48
C LYS A 116 -10.44 -40.93 16.58
N ALA A 117 -9.28 -41.27 17.15
CA ALA A 117 -8.09 -41.63 16.38
C ALA A 117 -8.35 -42.83 15.46
N LYS A 118 -8.92 -43.93 15.98
CA LYS A 118 -9.31 -45.11 15.18
C LYS A 118 -10.22 -44.75 14.02
N SER A 119 -11.20 -43.88 14.26
CA SER A 119 -12.17 -43.45 13.24
C SER A 119 -11.52 -42.64 12.12
N LEU A 120 -10.68 -41.65 12.47
CA LEU A 120 -9.93 -40.85 11.51
C LEU A 120 -8.93 -41.68 10.71
N ILE A 121 -8.25 -42.62 11.36
CA ILE A 121 -7.27 -43.50 10.73
C ILE A 121 -7.96 -44.47 9.78
N GLY A 122 -9.07 -45.08 10.18
CA GLY A 122 -9.86 -45.95 9.32
C GLY A 122 -10.29 -45.25 8.04
N ALA A 123 -10.75 -44.00 8.15
CA ALA A 123 -11.05 -43.16 6.98
C ALA A 123 -9.81 -42.92 6.10
N GLY A 124 -8.65 -42.68 6.71
CA GLY A 124 -7.38 -42.52 5.99
C GLY A 124 -6.93 -43.77 5.23
N ILE A 125 -7.07 -44.95 5.84
CA ILE A 125 -6.77 -46.26 5.24
C ILE A 125 -7.69 -46.53 4.05
N LEU A 126 -8.99 -46.27 4.18
CA LEU A 126 -9.93 -46.41 3.06
C LEU A 126 -9.62 -45.43 1.93
N ARG A 127 -9.28 -44.18 2.26
CA ARG A 127 -8.97 -43.14 1.28
C ARG A 127 -7.70 -43.43 0.48
N VAL A 128 -6.64 -43.92 1.11
CA VAL A 128 -5.33 -44.08 0.47
C VAL A 128 -5.37 -45.09 -0.69
N ALA A 129 -6.25 -46.10 -0.60
CA ALA A 129 -6.45 -47.09 -1.65
C ALA A 129 -6.94 -46.46 -2.97
N HIS A 130 -7.72 -45.37 -2.89
CA HIS A 130 -8.30 -44.67 -4.04
C HIS A 130 -7.45 -43.52 -4.59
N GLN A 131 -6.29 -43.24 -3.98
CA GLN A 131 -5.38 -42.23 -4.51
C GLN A 131 -4.74 -42.71 -5.83
N TYR A 132 -4.49 -41.76 -6.74
CA TYR A 132 -3.87 -41.99 -8.04
C TYR A 132 -2.56 -41.22 -8.19
N GLY A 133 -1.75 -41.60 -9.18
CA GLY A 133 -0.44 -41.00 -9.44
C GLY A 133 -0.54 -39.54 -9.85
N LEU A 134 0.20 -38.68 -9.17
CA LEU A 134 0.45 -37.30 -9.61
C LEU A 134 1.94 -37.07 -9.79
N THR A 135 2.28 -36.13 -10.66
CA THR A 135 3.64 -35.63 -10.85
C THR A 135 3.64 -34.11 -10.62
N PRO A 136 4.71 -33.54 -10.01
CA PRO A 136 4.81 -32.10 -9.88
C PRO A 136 4.85 -31.43 -11.25
N ALA A 137 4.03 -30.40 -11.45
CA ALA A 137 4.13 -29.54 -12.62
C ALA A 137 5.37 -28.64 -12.48
N THR A 138 6.06 -28.39 -13.60
CA THR A 138 7.20 -27.47 -13.67
C THR A 138 6.80 -26.23 -14.45
N PHE A 139 7.28 -25.07 -14.01
CA PHE A 139 6.98 -23.78 -14.62
C PHE A 139 8.26 -22.93 -14.66
N PRO A 140 8.43 -22.05 -15.66
CA PRO A 140 9.51 -21.07 -15.64
C PRO A 140 9.34 -20.11 -14.46
N VAL A 141 10.44 -19.60 -13.93
CA VAL A 141 10.45 -18.69 -12.78
C VAL A 141 11.01 -17.35 -13.24
N CYS A 142 10.22 -16.29 -13.06
CA CYS A 142 10.71 -14.92 -13.18
C CYS A 142 11.64 -14.62 -11.98
N THR A 143 12.87 -14.19 -12.26
CA THR A 143 13.88 -13.90 -11.24
C THR A 143 13.77 -12.48 -10.67
N ASN A 144 12.98 -11.60 -11.30
CA ASN A 144 12.72 -10.27 -10.79
C ASN A 144 11.95 -10.36 -9.47
N THR A 145 12.39 -9.60 -8.48
CA THR A 145 11.79 -9.64 -7.14
C THR A 145 11.12 -8.32 -6.81
N LEU A 146 9.90 -8.36 -6.27
CA LEU A 146 9.22 -7.20 -5.72
C LEU A 146 9.36 -7.19 -4.19
N VAL A 147 9.84 -6.09 -3.65
CA VAL A 147 9.94 -5.82 -2.21
C VAL A 147 8.92 -4.74 -1.85
N VAL A 148 8.07 -5.01 -0.87
CA VAL A 148 7.03 -4.09 -0.41
C VAL A 148 7.41 -3.52 0.95
N GLY A 149 7.67 -2.21 0.99
CA GLY A 149 8.11 -1.45 2.17
C GLY A 149 9.60 -1.11 2.13
N GLY A 150 9.91 0.17 2.00
CA GLY A 150 11.25 0.76 2.02
C GLY A 150 11.81 1.04 3.40
N GLY A 151 11.44 0.26 4.42
CA GLY A 151 12.11 0.28 5.73
C GLY A 151 13.47 -0.40 5.69
N ILE A 152 14.17 -0.48 6.82
CA ILE A 152 15.51 -1.10 6.90
C ILE A 152 15.54 -2.54 6.35
N ALA A 153 14.50 -3.33 6.62
CA ALA A 153 14.40 -4.71 6.14
C ALA A 153 14.26 -4.79 4.62
N GLY A 154 13.36 -3.98 4.04
CA GLY A 154 13.13 -3.98 2.59
C GLY A 154 14.31 -3.39 1.82
N MET A 155 14.91 -2.31 2.32
CA MET A 155 16.14 -1.75 1.75
C MET A 155 17.28 -2.78 1.74
N GLN A 156 17.49 -3.49 2.85
CA GLN A 156 18.51 -4.53 2.91
C GLN A 156 18.23 -5.69 1.93
N ALA A 157 16.98 -6.17 1.90
CA ALA A 157 16.58 -7.23 0.98
C ALA A 157 16.81 -6.83 -0.48
N SER A 158 16.41 -5.61 -0.88
CA SER A 158 16.63 -5.10 -2.24
C SER A 158 18.12 -5.00 -2.58
N LEU A 159 18.96 -4.53 -1.65
CA LEU A 159 20.41 -4.47 -1.86
C LEU A 159 21.04 -5.84 -2.02
N ASP A 160 20.62 -6.84 -1.23
CA ASP A 160 21.18 -8.19 -1.32
C ASP A 160 20.73 -8.91 -2.61
N ILE A 161 19.48 -8.68 -3.06
CA ILE A 161 18.98 -9.16 -4.36
C ILE A 161 19.79 -8.52 -5.51
N ALA A 162 20.02 -7.22 -5.44
CA ALA A 162 20.81 -6.49 -6.44
C ALA A 162 22.27 -6.96 -6.48
N LYS A 163 22.91 -7.18 -5.31
CA LYS A 163 24.26 -7.74 -5.20
C LYS A 163 24.36 -9.16 -5.76
N ALA A 164 23.30 -9.95 -5.66
CA ALA A 164 23.21 -11.27 -6.29
C ALA A 164 23.02 -11.20 -7.81
N GLY A 165 22.90 -10.01 -8.40
CA GLY A 165 22.78 -9.79 -9.84
C GLY A 165 21.34 -9.83 -10.36
N PHE A 166 20.33 -9.76 -9.48
CA PHE A 166 18.92 -9.80 -9.87
C PHE A 166 18.26 -8.43 -9.76
N LYS A 167 17.23 -8.19 -10.60
CA LYS A 167 16.42 -6.97 -10.53
C LYS A 167 15.49 -7.00 -9.32
N ALA A 168 15.52 -5.93 -8.54
CA ALA A 168 14.57 -5.69 -7.45
C ALA A 168 13.69 -4.47 -7.75
N TYR A 169 12.39 -4.60 -7.56
CA TYR A 169 11.45 -3.48 -7.51
C TYR A 169 11.15 -3.19 -6.04
N LEU A 170 11.40 -1.97 -5.58
CA LEU A 170 11.15 -1.57 -4.19
C LEU A 170 9.99 -0.59 -4.14
N VAL A 171 8.83 -1.03 -3.63
CA VAL A 171 7.63 -0.20 -3.50
C VAL A 171 7.54 0.37 -2.10
N GLU A 172 7.48 1.70 -1.98
CA GLU A 172 7.33 2.40 -0.70
C GLU A 172 6.14 3.35 -0.74
N ARG A 173 5.22 3.20 0.23
CA ARG A 173 3.97 3.98 0.31
C ARG A 173 4.21 5.45 0.61
N GLN A 174 5.23 5.77 1.41
CA GLN A 174 5.61 7.12 1.78
C GLN A 174 6.44 7.78 0.67
N PRO A 175 6.56 9.12 0.68
CA PRO A 175 7.39 9.84 -0.28
C PRO A 175 8.88 9.50 -0.19
N THR A 176 9.34 8.83 0.87
CA THR A 176 10.73 8.49 1.15
C THR A 176 10.86 7.05 1.65
N VAL A 177 12.00 6.42 1.39
CA VAL A 177 12.45 5.22 2.11
C VAL A 177 13.05 5.57 3.47
N GLY A 178 13.37 4.57 4.28
CA GLY A 178 13.91 4.69 5.65
C GLY A 178 13.01 4.00 6.68
N GLY A 179 11.71 4.29 6.64
CA GLY A 179 10.73 3.80 7.62
C GLY A 179 11.02 4.31 9.05
N HIS A 180 10.43 3.67 10.06
CA HIS A 180 10.52 4.11 11.46
C HIS A 180 11.95 4.17 12.00
N MET A 181 12.88 3.36 11.48
CA MET A 181 14.26 3.38 11.93
C MET A 181 14.87 4.79 11.81
N LEU A 182 14.53 5.52 10.74
CA LEU A 182 15.06 6.86 10.49
C LEU A 182 14.29 7.96 11.24
N GLN A 183 13.23 7.61 11.98
CA GLN A 183 12.58 8.52 12.92
C GLN A 183 13.25 8.49 14.29
N TYR A 184 13.96 7.42 14.63
CA TYR A 184 14.67 7.32 15.90
C TYR A 184 15.99 8.09 15.87
N ASP A 185 16.35 8.71 16.98
CA ASP A 185 17.66 9.36 17.14
C ASP A 185 18.79 8.33 17.19
N LYS A 186 18.66 7.31 18.05
CA LYS A 186 19.67 6.27 18.29
C LYS A 186 19.10 4.85 18.24
N THR A 187 19.98 3.89 18.00
CA THR A 187 19.65 2.46 17.96
C THR A 187 20.39 1.67 19.05
N PHE A 188 19.66 0.85 19.82
CA PHE A 188 20.28 -0.07 20.77
C PHE A 188 20.81 -1.32 20.04
N PRO A 189 21.83 -2.02 20.58
CA PRO A 189 22.53 -1.77 21.84
C PRO A 189 23.72 -0.80 21.75
N THR A 190 24.19 -0.48 20.54
CA THR A 190 25.42 0.33 20.34
C THR A 190 25.23 1.82 20.59
N LEU A 191 23.98 2.30 20.61
CA LEU A 191 23.62 3.72 20.72
C LEU A 191 24.15 4.58 19.57
N ASP A 192 24.36 3.96 18.40
CA ASP A 192 24.68 4.67 17.17
C ASP A 192 23.50 5.51 16.71
N CYS A 193 23.79 6.65 16.09
CA CYS A 193 22.78 7.47 15.43
C CYS A 193 22.13 6.69 14.28
N SER A 194 20.79 6.61 14.25
CA SER A 194 20.06 5.83 13.24
C SER A 194 20.33 6.32 11.82
N ALA A 195 20.46 7.64 11.65
CA ALA A 195 20.78 8.24 10.35
C ALA A 195 22.18 7.83 9.86
N CYS A 196 23.17 7.72 10.75
CA CYS A 196 24.54 7.34 10.37
C CYS A 196 24.62 5.96 9.72
N ILE A 197 23.76 5.02 10.12
CA ILE A 197 23.71 3.67 9.56
C ILE A 197 22.60 3.47 8.52
N GLY A 198 21.53 4.27 8.61
CA GLY A 198 20.36 4.19 7.73
C GLY A 198 20.52 4.97 6.43
N THR A 199 20.96 6.23 6.49
CA THR A 199 21.06 7.11 5.31
C THR A 199 22.00 6.55 4.23
N PRO A 200 23.16 5.95 4.53
CA PRO A 200 23.99 5.31 3.50
C PRO A 200 23.21 4.25 2.71
N LYS A 201 22.39 3.43 3.37
CA LYS A 201 21.56 2.42 2.70
C LYS A 201 20.46 3.04 1.85
N MET A 202 19.84 4.12 2.31
CA MET A 202 18.86 4.87 1.52
C MET A 202 19.47 5.35 0.20
N VAL A 203 20.68 5.94 0.28
CA VAL A 203 21.41 6.40 -0.91
C VAL A 203 21.78 5.23 -1.81
N SER A 204 22.31 4.13 -1.27
CA SER A 204 22.62 2.93 -2.05
C SER A 204 21.41 2.40 -2.81
N VAL A 205 20.26 2.28 -2.14
CA VAL A 205 19.01 1.83 -2.78
C VAL A 205 18.54 2.79 -3.87
N GLY A 206 18.69 4.10 -3.67
CA GLY A 206 18.30 5.12 -4.64
C GLY A 206 19.21 5.23 -5.87
N GLN A 207 20.44 4.71 -5.81
CA GLN A 207 21.45 4.81 -6.87
C GLN A 207 21.76 3.48 -7.56
N GLU A 208 21.40 2.35 -6.95
CA GLU A 208 21.69 1.01 -7.46
C GLU A 208 20.89 0.70 -8.75
N PRO A 209 21.55 0.46 -9.91
CA PRO A 209 20.86 0.21 -11.19
C PRO A 209 19.92 -1.00 -11.19
N ASN A 210 20.27 -2.03 -10.42
CA ASN A 210 19.46 -3.23 -10.28
C ASN A 210 18.25 -3.04 -9.36
N ILE A 211 18.09 -1.88 -8.72
CA ILE A 211 16.92 -1.55 -7.91
C ILE A 211 16.08 -0.49 -8.63
N GLU A 212 14.80 -0.77 -8.82
CA GLU A 212 13.82 0.23 -9.24
C GLU A 212 13.01 0.69 -8.04
N LEU A 213 13.34 1.89 -7.55
CA LEU A 213 12.66 2.49 -6.40
C LEU A 213 11.35 3.17 -6.83
N LEU A 214 10.23 2.57 -6.44
CA LEU A 214 8.89 3.09 -6.61
C LEU A 214 8.43 3.73 -5.28
N SER A 215 9.00 4.89 -4.96
CA SER A 215 8.56 5.70 -3.83
C SER A 215 7.19 6.34 -4.08
N TYR A 216 6.48 6.69 -3.01
CA TYR A 216 5.11 7.18 -3.04
C TYR A 216 4.16 6.29 -3.87
N SER A 217 4.36 4.97 -3.77
CA SER A 217 3.63 3.96 -4.55
C SER A 217 3.12 2.84 -3.66
N GLU A 218 1.99 2.25 -4.04
CA GLU A 218 1.33 1.20 -3.27
C GLU A 218 0.98 0.02 -4.17
N VAL A 219 1.09 -1.20 -3.65
CA VAL A 219 0.60 -2.40 -4.32
C VAL A 219 -0.92 -2.44 -4.19
N GLU A 220 -1.62 -2.51 -5.31
CA GLU A 220 -3.10 -2.61 -5.34
C GLU A 220 -3.58 -4.05 -5.47
N ASP A 221 -2.91 -4.84 -6.30
CA ASP A 221 -3.33 -6.21 -6.61
C ASP A 221 -2.12 -7.11 -6.87
N VAL A 222 -2.22 -8.36 -6.42
CA VAL A 222 -1.23 -9.42 -6.64
C VAL A 222 -1.97 -10.67 -7.10
N SER A 223 -1.67 -11.11 -8.31
CA SER A 223 -2.22 -12.34 -8.88
C SER A 223 -1.11 -13.27 -9.38
N GLY A 224 -1.46 -14.54 -9.61
CA GLY A 224 -0.52 -15.58 -10.04
C GLY A 224 -0.06 -16.49 -8.91
N PHE A 225 1.11 -17.11 -9.07
CA PHE A 225 1.67 -18.08 -8.12
C PHE A 225 3.19 -17.95 -8.06
N VAL A 226 3.84 -18.72 -7.18
CA VAL A 226 5.29 -18.67 -6.94
C VAL A 226 6.07 -18.71 -8.26
N GLY A 227 6.86 -17.66 -8.51
CA GLY A 227 7.68 -17.48 -9.72
C GLY A 227 6.98 -16.82 -10.89
N ASN A 228 5.65 -16.68 -10.88
CA ASN A 228 4.85 -16.12 -11.96
C ASN A 228 3.79 -15.15 -11.41
N PHE A 229 4.24 -14.14 -10.65
CA PHE A 229 3.35 -13.10 -10.12
C PHE A 229 3.13 -11.98 -11.15
N LYS A 230 1.89 -11.49 -11.20
CA LYS A 230 1.55 -10.22 -11.85
C LYS A 230 1.08 -9.26 -10.77
N VAL A 231 1.77 -8.13 -10.66
CA VAL A 231 1.51 -7.15 -9.60
C VAL A 231 1.15 -5.81 -10.21
N LYS A 232 0.06 -5.21 -9.72
CA LYS A 232 -0.37 -3.86 -10.08
C LYS A 232 0.09 -2.89 -9.00
N VAL A 233 0.89 -1.90 -9.38
CA VAL A 233 1.40 -0.86 -8.47
C VAL A 233 0.80 0.49 -8.88
N ARG A 234 0.16 1.17 -7.93
CA ARG A 234 -0.30 2.55 -8.09
C ARG A 234 0.79 3.50 -7.63
N ARG A 235 1.38 4.24 -8.58
CA ARG A 235 2.26 5.38 -8.29
C ARG A 235 1.40 6.61 -8.04
N LYS A 236 1.42 7.15 -6.82
CA LYS A 236 0.66 8.36 -6.47
C LYS A 236 1.34 9.58 -7.11
N SER A 237 0.54 10.56 -7.56
CA SER A 237 1.07 11.79 -8.11
C SER A 237 1.66 12.64 -6.99
N ARG A 238 2.92 13.06 -7.14
CA ARG A 238 3.57 14.01 -6.22
C ARG A 238 3.10 15.45 -6.47
N TYR A 239 2.43 15.71 -7.59
CA TYR A 239 2.14 17.05 -8.12
C TYR A 239 3.38 17.95 -8.24
N VAL A 240 4.54 17.32 -8.37
CA VAL A 240 5.85 17.92 -8.59
C VAL A 240 6.49 17.12 -9.73
N GLU A 241 7.06 17.81 -10.70
CA GLU A 241 7.73 17.20 -11.84
C GLU A 241 9.03 16.48 -11.42
N ASP A 242 9.49 15.54 -12.26
CA ASP A 242 10.68 14.74 -12.00
C ASP A 242 12.00 15.56 -12.04
N ASN A 243 11.96 16.82 -12.53
CA ASN A 243 13.08 17.76 -12.54
C ASN A 243 13.30 18.48 -11.19
N CYS A 244 12.60 18.08 -10.13
CA CYS A 244 12.73 18.67 -8.80
C CYS A 244 14.18 18.57 -8.27
N THR A 245 14.76 19.73 -7.93
CA THR A 245 16.12 19.81 -7.37
C THR A 245 16.18 19.63 -5.85
N GLY A 246 15.02 19.63 -5.16
CA GLY A 246 14.95 19.51 -3.72
C GLY A 246 15.46 20.73 -2.93
N CYS A 247 15.50 21.93 -3.53
CA CYS A 247 16.08 23.15 -2.93
C CYS A 247 15.29 23.71 -1.72
N GLY A 248 13.97 23.46 -1.66
CA GLY A 248 13.11 23.90 -0.55
C GLY A 248 12.57 25.32 -0.62
N ASP A 249 12.77 26.06 -1.72
CA ASP A 249 12.24 27.44 -1.85
C ASP A 249 10.71 27.48 -1.88
N CYS A 250 10.07 26.44 -2.41
CA CYS A 250 8.62 26.29 -2.42
C CYS A 250 8.00 26.19 -1.01
N GLU A 251 8.72 25.60 -0.06
CA GLU A 251 8.26 25.46 1.33
C GLU A 251 8.19 26.82 2.04
N LYS A 252 9.18 27.69 1.80
CA LYS A 252 9.27 29.04 2.41
C LYS A 252 8.07 29.92 2.05
N VAL A 253 7.52 29.77 0.85
CA VAL A 253 6.41 30.60 0.37
C VAL A 253 5.03 30.02 0.68
N CYS A 254 4.95 28.76 1.07
CA CYS A 254 3.69 28.02 1.27
C CYS A 254 2.91 28.56 2.48
N PRO A 255 1.66 29.04 2.29
CA PRO A 255 0.85 29.62 3.37
C PRO A 255 0.05 28.57 4.16
N VAL A 256 0.17 27.28 3.82
CA VAL A 256 -0.67 26.20 4.38
C VAL A 256 0.17 25.28 5.24
N ASP A 257 -0.29 25.04 6.46
CA ASP A 257 0.34 24.17 7.45
C ASP A 257 -0.50 22.91 7.71
N TYR A 258 0.19 21.79 7.90
CA TYR A 258 -0.34 20.48 8.26
C TYR A 258 0.47 19.88 9.41
N PRO A 259 -0.11 19.05 10.29
CA PRO A 259 0.68 18.25 11.23
C PRO A 259 1.66 17.34 10.48
N ASN A 260 2.94 17.31 10.89
CA ASN A 260 3.94 16.47 10.24
C ASN A 260 3.82 15.03 10.73
N GLU A 261 3.44 14.11 9.84
CA GLU A 261 3.31 12.68 10.12
C GLU A 261 4.66 12.03 10.41
N TRP A 262 5.75 12.55 9.84
CA TRP A 262 7.10 12.05 10.13
C TRP A 262 7.51 12.33 11.58
N ASP A 263 7.20 13.53 12.08
CA ASP A 263 7.44 13.95 13.46
C ASP A 263 6.29 13.58 14.40
N VAL A 264 5.46 12.60 14.03
CA VAL A 264 4.30 12.11 14.80
C VAL A 264 3.36 13.22 15.32
N GLY A 265 3.20 14.29 14.55
CA GLY A 265 2.33 15.42 14.87
C GLY A 265 2.92 16.44 15.85
N THR A 266 4.18 16.30 16.26
CA THR A 266 4.85 17.24 17.19
C THR A 266 5.27 18.56 16.53
N LYS A 267 5.44 18.54 15.20
CA LYS A 267 5.75 19.72 14.40
C LYS A 267 4.72 19.91 13.30
N MET A 268 4.61 21.14 12.83
CA MET A 268 3.86 21.47 11.62
C MET A 268 4.80 21.44 10.41
N ARG A 269 4.30 20.95 9.28
CA ARG A 269 4.94 21.00 7.96
C ARG A 269 4.06 21.80 6.99
N LYS A 270 4.62 22.17 5.84
CA LYS A 270 3.86 22.81 4.77
C LYS A 270 3.08 21.80 3.91
N ALA A 271 2.15 22.31 3.10
CA ALA A 271 1.42 21.49 2.13
C ALA A 271 2.33 20.90 1.04
N ILE A 272 3.30 21.69 0.56
CA ILE A 272 4.43 21.18 -0.23
C ILE A 272 5.56 20.83 0.74
N TYR A 273 5.99 19.57 0.76
CA TYR A 273 6.91 19.08 1.78
C TYR A 273 7.88 18.03 1.26
N ARG A 274 8.96 17.85 2.02
CA ARG A 274 9.81 16.67 2.01
C ARG A 274 9.73 16.05 3.42
N PRO A 275 9.55 14.72 3.58
CA PRO A 275 9.26 14.13 4.89
C PRO A 275 10.29 14.47 5.98
N PHE A 276 11.57 14.48 5.62
CA PHE A 276 12.68 14.91 6.47
C PHE A 276 13.88 15.35 5.61
N ALA A 277 14.93 15.90 6.23
CA ALA A 277 16.03 16.53 5.51
C ALA A 277 16.82 15.57 4.60
N GLN A 278 17.07 14.33 5.05
CA GLN A 278 17.84 13.31 4.35
C GLN A 278 16.95 12.29 3.59
N ALA A 279 15.72 12.69 3.24
CA ALA A 279 14.79 11.84 2.51
C ALA A 279 15.34 11.39 1.15
N VAL A 280 15.05 10.14 0.78
CA VAL A 280 15.40 9.54 -0.51
C VAL A 280 14.15 8.93 -1.15
N PRO A 281 13.78 9.32 -2.38
CA PRO A 281 14.41 10.33 -3.22
C PRO A 281 14.32 11.76 -2.65
N ILE A 282 15.28 12.62 -3.01
CA ILE A 282 15.33 14.03 -2.57
C ILE A 282 14.36 14.93 -3.35
N THR A 283 13.09 14.54 -3.39
CA THR A 283 12.03 15.27 -4.09
C THR A 283 10.96 15.74 -3.11
N TYR A 284 10.30 16.84 -3.47
CA TYR A 284 9.11 17.30 -2.76
C TYR A 284 7.86 16.56 -3.25
N CYS A 285 6.80 16.61 -2.44
CA CYS A 285 5.44 16.27 -2.83
C CYS A 285 4.46 17.30 -2.25
N ILE A 286 3.37 17.55 -2.98
CA ILE A 286 2.26 18.35 -2.48
C ILE A 286 1.25 17.38 -1.87
N GLU A 287 0.81 17.65 -0.64
CA GLU A 287 -0.26 16.90 0.00
C GLU A 287 -1.55 17.02 -0.83
N PRO A 288 -2.03 15.93 -1.44
CA PRO A 288 -3.30 15.94 -2.14
C PRO A 288 -4.44 16.18 -1.16
N LYS A 289 -5.10 17.32 -1.30
CA LYS A 289 -6.46 17.46 -0.78
C LYS A 289 -7.39 16.78 -1.77
N TYR A 290 -7.66 15.49 -1.54
CA TYR A 290 -8.50 14.65 -2.41
C TYR A 290 -9.91 15.19 -2.60
N ASP A 291 -10.35 16.09 -1.71
CA ASP A 291 -11.66 16.71 -1.76
C ASP A 291 -11.56 18.20 -2.07
N ARG A 292 -12.11 18.61 -3.22
CA ARG A 292 -12.31 20.03 -3.51
C ARG A 292 -13.38 20.53 -2.53
N GLY A 293 -12.96 21.33 -1.55
CA GLY A 293 -13.86 21.78 -0.50
C GLY A 293 -15.14 22.42 -1.07
N PRO A 294 -16.29 22.28 -0.39
CA PRO A 294 -17.59 22.76 -0.89
C PRO A 294 -17.55 24.19 -1.41
N CYS A 295 -16.78 25.06 -0.75
CA CYS A 295 -16.56 26.45 -1.15
C CYS A 295 -16.07 26.65 -2.60
N VAL A 296 -15.36 25.69 -3.19
CA VAL A 296 -14.93 25.73 -4.60
C VAL A 296 -16.01 25.13 -5.50
N GLN A 297 -16.68 24.07 -5.05
CA GLN A 297 -17.71 23.36 -5.82
C GLN A 297 -19.00 24.19 -5.98
N THR A 298 -19.44 24.89 -4.95
CA THR A 298 -20.65 25.73 -4.98
C THR A 298 -20.41 27.13 -5.53
N CYS A 299 -19.15 27.55 -5.70
CA CYS A 299 -18.85 28.82 -6.34
C CYS A 299 -19.12 28.71 -7.85
N PRO A 300 -20.03 29.51 -8.43
CA PRO A 300 -20.31 29.46 -9.87
C PRO A 300 -19.08 29.78 -10.75
N ALA A 301 -18.13 30.54 -10.20
CA ALA A 301 -16.89 30.89 -10.90
C ALA A 301 -15.75 29.89 -10.68
N GLY A 302 -15.94 28.86 -9.83
CA GLY A 302 -14.89 27.87 -9.53
C GLY A 302 -13.61 28.46 -8.94
N THR A 303 -13.73 29.55 -8.17
CA THR A 303 -12.56 30.26 -7.59
C THR A 303 -11.87 29.43 -6.51
N ASN A 304 -10.55 29.59 -6.36
CA ASN A 304 -9.77 28.91 -5.33
C ASN A 304 -9.93 29.59 -3.96
N VAL A 305 -11.08 29.37 -3.32
CA VAL A 305 -11.44 29.96 -2.02
C VAL A 305 -10.38 29.68 -0.95
N GLN A 306 -9.96 28.42 -0.84
CA GLN A 306 -9.00 28.02 0.18
C GLN A 306 -7.64 28.69 -0.01
N GLY A 307 -7.20 28.85 -1.27
CA GLY A 307 -5.95 29.50 -1.61
C GLY A 307 -5.92 30.97 -1.18
N TYR A 308 -6.91 31.78 -1.57
CA TYR A 308 -6.88 33.20 -1.21
C TYR A 308 -7.14 33.42 0.28
N VAL A 309 -7.97 32.60 0.95
CA VAL A 309 -8.15 32.68 2.41
C VAL A 309 -6.83 32.39 3.14
N ALA A 310 -6.04 31.42 2.69
CA ALA A 310 -4.72 31.14 3.25
C ALA A 310 -3.72 32.30 3.02
N LEU A 311 -3.76 32.93 1.85
CA LEU A 311 -2.94 34.11 1.53
C LEU A 311 -3.33 35.32 2.39
N ILE A 312 -4.64 35.57 2.58
CA ILE A 312 -5.16 36.63 3.47
C ILE A 312 -4.68 36.41 4.91
N LYS A 313 -4.80 35.17 5.42
CA LYS A 313 -4.28 34.81 6.75
C LYS A 313 -2.79 35.11 6.90
N SER A 314 -2.03 34.95 5.81
CA SER A 314 -0.59 35.20 5.77
C SER A 314 -0.21 36.67 5.50
N GLY A 315 -1.18 37.59 5.42
CA GLY A 315 -0.95 39.01 5.10
C GLY A 315 -0.57 39.28 3.63
N LYS A 316 -0.62 38.26 2.76
CA LYS A 316 -0.26 38.33 1.34
C LYS A 316 -1.44 38.80 0.50
N TYR A 317 -1.90 40.03 0.74
CA TYR A 317 -3.13 40.55 0.15
C TYR A 317 -3.04 40.73 -1.37
N GLN A 318 -1.88 41.17 -1.88
CA GLN A 318 -1.67 41.36 -3.32
C GLN A 318 -1.77 40.03 -4.07
N GLU A 319 -1.16 38.98 -3.55
CA GLU A 319 -1.22 37.62 -4.10
C GLU A 319 -2.61 37.02 -3.97
N ALA A 320 -3.31 37.27 -2.85
CA ALA A 320 -4.70 36.85 -2.67
C ALA A 320 -5.61 37.46 -3.75
N VAL A 321 -5.48 38.76 -4.01
CA VAL A 321 -6.23 39.46 -5.06
C VAL A 321 -5.88 38.94 -6.44
N LYS A 322 -4.59 38.72 -6.75
CA LYS A 322 -4.16 38.11 -8.03
C LYS A 322 -4.79 36.73 -8.24
N LEU A 323 -4.78 35.87 -7.22
CA LEU A 323 -5.40 34.54 -7.26
C LEU A 323 -6.92 34.62 -7.48
N ILE A 324 -7.60 35.61 -6.89
CA ILE A 324 -9.03 35.84 -7.14
C ILE A 324 -9.24 36.27 -8.60
N MET A 325 -8.39 37.17 -9.12
CA MET A 325 -8.46 37.73 -10.47
C MET A 325 -8.18 36.74 -11.60
N GLU A 326 -7.63 35.56 -11.31
CA GLU A 326 -7.54 34.45 -12.30
C GLU A 326 -8.92 34.00 -12.79
N LYS A 327 -9.95 34.11 -11.94
CA LYS A 327 -11.33 33.71 -12.25
C LYS A 327 -12.33 34.86 -12.19
N LEU A 328 -12.01 35.95 -11.49
CA LEU A 328 -12.93 37.02 -11.17
C LEU A 328 -12.27 38.40 -11.35
N PRO A 329 -12.45 39.08 -12.50
CA PRO A 329 -11.77 40.34 -12.80
C PRO A 329 -12.21 41.53 -11.94
N LEU A 330 -13.33 41.41 -11.23
CA LEU A 330 -13.90 42.46 -10.37
C LEU A 330 -13.94 42.01 -8.89
N PRO A 331 -12.79 41.75 -8.24
CA PRO A 331 -12.73 41.19 -6.89
C PRO A 331 -13.38 42.12 -5.85
N GLY A 332 -13.18 43.44 -5.96
CA GLY A 332 -13.72 44.43 -5.03
C GLY A 332 -15.25 44.54 -5.06
N THR A 333 -15.85 44.47 -6.26
CA THR A 333 -17.30 44.45 -6.43
C THR A 333 -17.89 43.14 -5.93
N LEU A 334 -17.32 42.00 -6.33
CA LEU A 334 -17.83 40.69 -5.92
C LEU A 334 -17.69 40.45 -4.41
N GLY A 335 -16.73 41.07 -3.73
CA GLY A 335 -16.69 41.07 -2.26
C GLY A 335 -17.90 41.79 -1.62
N ARG A 336 -18.65 42.61 -2.36
CA ARG A 336 -19.78 43.40 -1.84
C ARG A 336 -21.14 42.86 -2.27
N VAL A 337 -21.25 42.34 -3.49
CA VAL A 337 -22.55 41.94 -4.07
C VAL A 337 -22.72 40.43 -4.21
N CYS A 338 -21.70 39.62 -3.90
CA CYS A 338 -21.81 38.18 -4.04
C CYS A 338 -22.86 37.59 -3.07
N PRO A 339 -23.75 36.70 -3.54
CA PRO A 339 -24.74 36.03 -2.70
C PRO A 339 -24.15 34.96 -1.78
N ALA A 340 -22.85 34.70 -1.86
CA ALA A 340 -22.09 33.80 -0.99
C ALA A 340 -22.62 32.34 -0.87
N PRO A 341 -22.99 31.64 -1.96
CA PRO A 341 -23.46 30.24 -1.90
C PRO A 341 -22.40 29.27 -1.35
N CYS A 342 -21.12 29.68 -1.36
CA CYS A 342 -20.01 28.96 -0.76
C CYS A 342 -20.03 28.94 0.78
N GLU A 343 -20.78 29.83 1.42
CA GLU A 343 -20.89 29.91 2.87
C GLU A 343 -22.00 28.99 3.40
N GLU A 344 -23.08 28.78 2.61
CA GLU A 344 -24.21 27.92 2.98
C GLU A 344 -23.83 26.45 3.20
N THR A 345 -22.86 25.95 2.44
CA THR A 345 -22.38 24.55 2.52
C THR A 345 -20.99 24.43 3.15
N CYS A 346 -20.56 25.45 3.90
CA CYS A 346 -19.24 25.48 4.50
C CYS A 346 -19.12 24.45 5.65
N ARG A 347 -18.27 23.44 5.50
CA ARG A 347 -18.02 22.42 6.56
C ARG A 347 -17.57 22.99 7.90
N ARG A 348 -16.98 24.20 7.93
CA ARG A 348 -16.59 24.83 9.18
C ARG A 348 -17.80 25.12 10.09
N ALA A 349 -19.00 25.30 9.50
CA ALA A 349 -20.26 25.42 10.23
C ALA A 349 -20.64 24.15 11.01
N GLU A 350 -20.05 22.98 10.71
CA GLU A 350 -20.23 21.76 11.51
C GLU A 350 -19.44 21.78 12.83
N VAL A 351 -18.46 22.70 12.95
CA VAL A 351 -17.65 22.87 14.16
C VAL A 351 -18.05 24.14 14.91
N ASP A 352 -18.14 25.27 14.22
CA ASP A 352 -18.56 26.55 14.78
C ASP A 352 -19.48 27.33 13.82
N SER A 353 -18.92 28.08 12.87
CA SER A 353 -19.66 28.92 11.94
C SER A 353 -19.04 28.91 10.55
N ALA A 354 -19.83 29.28 9.54
CA ALA A 354 -19.33 29.41 8.19
C ALA A 354 -18.23 30.48 8.13
N VAL A 355 -17.17 30.22 7.37
CA VAL A 355 -16.15 31.23 7.09
C VAL A 355 -16.79 32.33 6.25
N ALA A 356 -16.63 33.60 6.65
CA ALA A 356 -17.12 34.77 5.93
C ALA A 356 -16.31 35.03 4.63
N ILE A 357 -16.38 34.10 3.69
CA ILE A 357 -15.63 34.05 2.43
C ILE A 357 -15.82 35.32 1.60
N ARG A 358 -17.06 35.81 1.47
CA ARG A 358 -17.38 37.05 0.75
C ARG A 358 -16.69 38.24 1.40
N ASP A 359 -16.78 38.36 2.71
CA ASP A 359 -16.22 39.50 3.45
C ASP A 359 -14.69 39.45 3.48
N LEU A 360 -14.08 38.26 3.51
CA LEU A 360 -12.65 38.08 3.32
C LEU A 360 -12.20 38.50 1.92
N LYS A 361 -12.98 38.19 0.88
CA LYS A 361 -12.71 38.66 -0.49
C LYS A 361 -12.78 40.18 -0.58
N ARG A 362 -13.79 40.80 0.04
CA ARG A 362 -13.89 42.27 0.15
C ARG A 362 -12.68 42.84 0.87
N PHE A 363 -12.34 42.29 2.02
CA PHE A 363 -11.22 42.74 2.83
C PHE A 363 -9.92 42.72 2.02
N ALA A 364 -9.60 41.60 1.36
CA ALA A 364 -8.40 41.50 0.52
C ALA A 364 -8.35 42.56 -0.59
N ALA A 365 -9.46 42.79 -1.27
CA ALA A 365 -9.55 43.81 -2.31
C ALA A 365 -9.40 45.24 -1.76
N ASP A 366 -9.92 45.51 -0.56
CA ASP A 366 -9.83 46.82 0.10
C ASP A 366 -8.42 47.12 0.63
N GLN A 367 -7.57 46.11 0.82
CA GLN A 367 -6.16 46.27 1.24
C GLN A 367 -5.21 46.61 0.08
N VAL A 368 -5.65 46.50 -1.18
CA VAL A 368 -4.79 46.62 -2.35
C VAL A 368 -5.32 47.69 -3.30
N ASP A 369 -4.46 48.62 -3.70
CA ASP A 369 -4.79 49.55 -4.78
C ASP A 369 -4.75 48.80 -6.12
N LEU A 370 -5.92 48.38 -6.59
CA LEU A 370 -6.07 47.61 -7.83
C LEU A 370 -5.49 48.34 -9.06
N SER A 371 -5.43 49.67 -9.04
CA SER A 371 -4.88 50.47 -10.14
C SER A 371 -3.36 50.37 -10.27
N LYS A 372 -2.68 49.93 -9.20
CA LYS A 372 -1.22 49.78 -9.12
C LYS A 372 -0.75 48.34 -9.23
N LEU A 373 -1.67 47.40 -9.49
CA LEU A 373 -1.28 46.03 -9.75
C LEU A 373 -0.48 45.96 -11.06
N PRO A 374 0.62 45.18 -11.10
CA PRO A 374 1.39 45.01 -12.32
C PRO A 374 0.48 44.37 -13.38
N LEU A 375 0.40 45.02 -14.54
CA LEU A 375 -0.29 44.47 -15.69
C LEU A 375 0.57 43.34 -16.28
N PRO A 376 -0.03 42.21 -16.68
CA PRO A 376 0.70 41.15 -17.35
C PRO A 376 1.24 41.66 -18.70
N GLU A 377 2.41 41.16 -19.09
CA GLU A 377 2.90 41.32 -20.46
C GLU A 377 2.04 40.45 -21.37
N ILE A 378 1.51 41.05 -22.45
CA ILE A 378 0.60 40.41 -23.38
C ILE A 378 1.10 40.72 -24.79
N GLU A 379 1.31 39.68 -25.58
CA GLU A 379 1.60 39.81 -27.01
C GLU A 379 0.31 40.13 -27.77
N ASP A 380 0.35 41.14 -28.63
CA ASP A 380 -0.81 41.57 -29.39
C ASP A 380 -1.04 40.69 -30.61
N LEU A 381 -2.27 40.20 -30.74
CA LEU A 381 -2.78 39.60 -31.95
C LEU A 381 -3.27 40.69 -32.92
N GLU A 382 -3.30 40.37 -34.22
CA GLU A 382 -3.75 41.32 -35.25
C GLU A 382 -5.27 41.53 -35.20
N GLU A 383 -6.02 40.54 -34.72
CA GLU A 383 -7.48 40.57 -34.64
C GLU A 383 -8.00 41.56 -33.59
N LYS A 384 -9.04 42.30 -33.99
CA LYS A 384 -9.69 43.33 -33.17
C LYS A 384 -11.09 42.90 -32.77
N VAL A 385 -11.44 43.10 -31.50
CA VAL A 385 -12.76 42.76 -30.97
C VAL A 385 -13.43 44.01 -30.41
N ALA A 386 -14.67 44.27 -30.83
CA ALA A 386 -15.51 45.30 -30.26
C ALA A 386 -16.42 44.70 -29.19
N VAL A 387 -16.40 45.26 -27.98
CA VAL A 387 -17.30 44.90 -26.88
C VAL A 387 -18.31 46.03 -26.69
N ILE A 388 -19.61 45.73 -26.85
CA ILE A 388 -20.68 46.72 -26.68
C ILE A 388 -21.22 46.60 -25.25
N GLY A 389 -21.07 47.68 -24.48
CA GLY A 389 -21.44 47.80 -23.08
C GLY A 389 -20.27 47.51 -22.13
N SER A 390 -20.10 48.37 -21.13
CA SER A 390 -19.09 48.30 -20.07
C SER A 390 -19.65 47.85 -18.72
N GLY A 391 -20.80 47.18 -18.73
CA GLY A 391 -21.30 46.48 -17.54
C GLY A 391 -20.35 45.35 -17.11
N PRO A 392 -20.58 44.72 -15.95
CA PRO A 392 -19.71 43.65 -15.43
C PRO A 392 -19.44 42.52 -16.42
N ALA A 393 -20.45 42.12 -17.21
CA ALA A 393 -20.28 41.11 -18.25
C ALA A 393 -19.33 41.58 -19.36
N GLY A 394 -19.53 42.79 -19.89
CA GLY A 394 -18.69 43.37 -20.94
C GLY A 394 -17.24 43.58 -20.48
N LEU A 395 -17.03 44.11 -19.28
CA LEU A 395 -15.69 44.25 -18.69
C LEU A 395 -15.00 42.91 -18.47
N THR A 396 -15.75 41.88 -18.07
CA THR A 396 -15.20 40.52 -17.89
C THR A 396 -14.76 39.92 -19.22
N VAL A 397 -15.58 40.06 -20.26
CA VAL A 397 -15.22 39.62 -21.62
C VAL A 397 -13.99 40.36 -22.13
N ALA A 398 -13.96 41.68 -21.98
CA ALA A 398 -12.83 42.50 -22.41
C ALA A 398 -11.53 42.11 -21.67
N TYR A 399 -11.61 41.83 -20.37
CA TYR A 399 -10.47 41.40 -19.56
C TYR A 399 -9.86 40.09 -20.07
N TYR A 400 -10.68 39.04 -20.24
CA TYR A 400 -10.17 37.74 -20.68
C TYR A 400 -9.70 37.73 -22.13
N LEU A 401 -10.40 38.41 -23.03
CA LEU A 401 -9.95 38.55 -24.41
C LEU A 401 -8.62 39.31 -24.48
N ARG A 402 -8.47 40.35 -23.66
CA ARG A 402 -7.19 41.07 -23.59
C ARG A 402 -6.07 40.16 -23.12
N LEU A 403 -6.27 39.36 -22.05
CA LEU A 403 -5.27 38.38 -21.58
C LEU A 403 -4.88 37.34 -22.63
N GLN A 404 -5.74 37.06 -23.61
CA GLN A 404 -5.46 36.16 -24.73
C GLN A 404 -4.73 36.84 -25.90
N GLY A 405 -4.46 38.15 -25.83
CA GLY A 405 -3.75 38.91 -26.86
C GLY A 405 -4.63 39.74 -27.79
N TYR A 406 -5.95 39.62 -27.73
CA TYR A 406 -6.84 40.38 -28.62
C TYR A 406 -6.85 41.88 -28.31
N GLN A 407 -6.90 42.69 -29.36
CA GLN A 407 -7.08 44.14 -29.24
C GLN A 407 -8.57 44.45 -29.03
N VAL A 408 -8.94 44.87 -27.82
CA VAL A 408 -10.34 45.08 -27.44
C VAL A 408 -10.69 46.56 -27.38
N THR A 409 -11.75 46.97 -28.10
CA THR A 409 -12.36 48.30 -27.98
C THR A 409 -13.73 48.18 -27.31
N ILE A 410 -13.95 48.92 -26.22
CA ILE A 410 -15.24 48.93 -25.50
C ILE A 410 -16.05 50.16 -25.92
N PHE A 411 -17.29 49.94 -26.32
CA PHE A 411 -18.26 51.00 -26.62
C PHE A 411 -19.30 51.08 -25.50
N GLU A 412 -19.41 52.23 -24.84
CA GLU A 412 -20.33 52.45 -23.72
C GLU A 412 -21.23 53.66 -24.02
N ALA A 413 -22.52 53.54 -23.69
CA ALA A 413 -23.50 54.61 -23.85
C ALA A 413 -23.44 55.64 -22.71
N LEU A 414 -23.06 55.21 -21.51
CA LEU A 414 -22.87 56.06 -20.34
C LEU A 414 -21.55 56.84 -20.37
N PRO A 415 -21.45 58.01 -19.69
CA PRO A 415 -20.21 58.77 -19.60
C PRO A 415 -19.14 58.12 -18.70
N VAL A 416 -19.46 57.00 -18.05
CA VAL A 416 -18.56 56.28 -17.13
C VAL A 416 -18.67 54.77 -17.36
N LEU A 417 -17.55 54.05 -17.14
CA LEU A 417 -17.51 52.59 -17.24
C LEU A 417 -18.07 51.92 -15.97
N GLY A 418 -18.61 50.71 -16.11
CA GLY A 418 -19.04 49.85 -15.00
C GLY A 418 -20.54 49.53 -14.98
N GLY A 419 -21.33 50.16 -15.86
CA GLY A 419 -22.78 49.98 -15.92
C GLY A 419 -23.44 50.13 -14.53
N MET A 420 -24.41 49.26 -14.22
CA MET A 420 -25.17 49.27 -12.95
C MET A 420 -24.31 49.06 -11.68
N LEU A 421 -23.02 48.74 -11.80
CA LEU A 421 -22.13 48.70 -10.64
C LEU A 421 -21.61 50.09 -10.24
N ARG A 422 -21.75 51.07 -11.14
CA ARG A 422 -21.22 52.44 -11.01
C ARG A 422 -22.32 53.49 -10.86
N VAL A 423 -23.50 53.26 -11.44
CA VAL A 423 -24.66 54.17 -11.41
C VAL A 423 -25.74 53.74 -10.42
#